data_AF-A0A933V984-F1
#
_entry.id   AF-A0A933V984-F1
#
_cell.length_a   1.000
_cell.length_b   1.000
_cell.length_c   1.000
_cell.angle_alpha   90.00
_cell.angle_beta   90.00
_cell.angle_gamma   90.00
#
_symmetry.space_group_name_H-M   'P 1'
#
loop_
_entity.id
_entity.type
_entity.pdbx_description
1 polymer ?
#
loop_
_entity_poly.entity_id
_entity_poly.type
_entity_poly.pdbx_seq_one_letter_code
_entity_poly.pdbx_strand_id
1 'polypeptide(L)'
;MPDVLDLLGVWIGVLLTLLVFSYLLHDSPLFRIAQAIFVGVTVGYAATVALRAILVTRLFVPLLNEIEFYWPLIIPFILGLLLFTKWRAAWASVGNIPIAFLFGVGSALAIGGALTGTLWPQMQATMVSLSPSLGLETIINNLLLVIGTIGAFLSFRFILPTSNRAPLRALDVAARGWSFIGRWFIFFAFGAIFADTAVSRVSILVSRFYYVLQAFGVR
;
A
#
# COMPACT_ATOMS: atom_id res chain seq x y z
N MET A 1 32.67 -19.57 12.43
CA MET A 1 32.93 -19.60 10.97
C MET A 1 31.60 -19.34 10.30
N PRO A 2 31.49 -18.46 9.29
CA PRO A 2 30.23 -18.33 8.57
C PRO A 2 29.81 -19.72 8.09
N ASP A 3 28.57 -20.10 8.34
CA ASP A 3 28.07 -21.40 7.91
C ASP A 3 28.13 -21.45 6.38
N VAL A 4 28.39 -22.62 5.80
CA VAL A 4 28.46 -22.78 4.33
C VAL A 4 27.19 -22.24 3.65
N LEU A 5 26.06 -22.32 4.34
CA LEU A 5 24.78 -21.78 3.91
C LEU A 5 24.77 -20.24 3.81
N ASP A 6 25.41 -19.54 4.75
CA ASP A 6 25.51 -18.08 4.72
C ASP A 6 26.36 -17.63 3.54
N LEU A 7 27.47 -18.32 3.29
CA LEU A 7 28.35 -18.02 2.16
C LEU A 7 27.63 -18.23 0.83
N LEU A 8 26.92 -19.35 0.67
CA LEU A 8 26.09 -19.60 -0.52
C LEU A 8 25.02 -18.53 -0.70
N GLY A 9 24.36 -18.12 0.39
CA GLY A 9 23.35 -17.06 0.37
C GLY A 9 23.92 -15.72 -0.12
N VAL A 10 25.13 -15.35 0.31
CA VAL A 10 25.82 -14.14 -0.15
C VAL A 10 26.08 -14.19 -1.65
N TRP A 11 26.65 -15.28 -2.15
CA TRP A 11 26.96 -15.41 -3.58
C TRP A 11 25.70 -15.44 -4.46
N ILE A 12 24.64 -16.11 -4.01
CA ILE A 12 23.33 -16.07 -4.69
C ILE A 12 22.80 -14.63 -4.73
N GLY A 13 22.88 -13.91 -3.61
CA GLY A 13 22.45 -12.52 -3.53
C GLY A 13 23.23 -11.59 -4.47
N VAL A 14 24.55 -11.78 -4.57
CA VAL A 14 25.41 -11.03 -5.50
C VAL A 14 25.02 -11.33 -6.95
N LEU A 15 24.87 -12.61 -7.30
CA LEU A 15 24.48 -13.03 -8.64
C LEU A 15 23.12 -12.44 -9.03
N LEU A 16 22.11 -12.54 -8.17
CA LEU A 16 20.79 -11.96 -8.42
C LEU A 16 20.85 -10.43 -8.56
N THR A 17 21.65 -9.75 -7.74
CA THR A 17 21.86 -8.30 -7.83
C THR A 17 22.46 -7.92 -9.19
N LEU A 18 23.46 -8.67 -9.67
CA LEU A 18 24.06 -8.46 -10.99
C LEU A 18 23.06 -8.74 -12.13
N LEU A 19 22.24 -9.80 -12.04
CA LEU A 19 21.20 -10.07 -13.03
C LEU A 19 20.19 -8.93 -13.13
N VAL A 20 19.80 -8.32 -12.00
CA VAL A 20 18.92 -7.15 -11.99
C VAL A 20 19.61 -5.93 -12.60
N PHE A 21 20.89 -5.69 -12.29
CA PHE A 21 21.65 -4.59 -12.89
C PHE A 21 21.86 -4.72 -14.40
N SER A 22 21.82 -5.94 -14.94
CA SER A 22 21.90 -6.18 -16.38
C SER A 22 20.85 -5.39 -17.18
N TYR A 23 19.70 -5.07 -16.57
CA TYR A 23 18.67 -4.20 -17.15
C TYR A 23 19.17 -2.78 -17.48
N LEU A 24 20.11 -2.24 -16.69
CA LEU A 24 20.65 -0.89 -16.90
C LEU A 24 21.50 -0.80 -18.17
N LEU A 25 22.10 -1.93 -18.59
CA LEU A 25 22.98 -2.00 -19.74
C LEU A 25 22.21 -2.28 -21.05
N HIS A 26 21.16 -3.13 -21.00
CA HIS A 26 20.24 -3.42 -22.11
C HIS A 26 19.06 -4.30 -21.64
N ASP A 27 17.97 -4.43 -22.42
CA ASP A 27 16.95 -5.49 -22.21
C ASP A 27 17.57 -6.86 -22.49
N SER A 28 18.21 -7.41 -21.47
CA SER A 28 19.06 -8.59 -21.55
C SER A 28 18.31 -9.82 -21.03
N PRO A 29 18.56 -11.02 -21.62
CA PRO A 29 17.91 -12.26 -21.18
C PRO A 29 18.17 -12.57 -19.69
N LEU A 30 19.28 -12.08 -19.15
CA LEU A 30 19.67 -12.20 -17.73
C LEU A 30 18.65 -11.53 -16.78
N PHE A 31 18.16 -10.34 -17.13
CA PHE A 31 17.14 -9.66 -16.34
C PHE A 31 15.82 -10.44 -16.33
N ARG A 32 15.42 -11.01 -17.47
CA ARG A 32 14.20 -11.81 -17.59
C ARG A 32 14.24 -13.06 -16.71
N ILE A 33 15.41 -13.69 -16.58
CA ILE A 33 15.63 -14.81 -15.66
C ILE A 33 15.42 -14.36 -14.21
N ALA A 34 16.03 -13.24 -13.80
CA ALA A 34 15.84 -12.71 -12.45
C ALA A 34 14.36 -12.39 -12.16
N GLN A 35 13.66 -11.79 -13.11
CA GLN A 35 12.22 -11.52 -12.98
C GLN A 35 11.40 -12.80 -12.86
N ALA A 36 11.68 -13.82 -13.68
CA ALA A 36 11.00 -15.11 -13.62
C ALA A 36 11.23 -15.82 -12.27
N ILE A 37 12.47 -15.81 -11.75
CA ILE A 37 12.80 -16.34 -10.42
C ILE A 37 12.02 -15.57 -9.35
N PHE A 38 12.04 -14.23 -9.39
CA PHE A 38 11.37 -13.39 -8.41
C PHE A 38 9.85 -13.65 -8.38
N VAL A 39 9.21 -13.70 -9.54
CA VAL A 39 7.77 -14.00 -9.66
C VAL A 39 7.50 -15.43 -9.19
N GLY A 40 8.32 -16.41 -9.59
CA GLY A 40 8.18 -17.81 -9.19
C GLY A 40 8.27 -18.00 -7.67
N VAL A 41 9.27 -17.38 -7.03
CA VAL A 41 9.43 -17.41 -5.56
C VAL A 41 8.25 -16.73 -4.87
N THR A 42 7.80 -15.59 -5.39
CA THR A 42 6.65 -14.86 -4.82
C THR A 42 5.38 -15.70 -4.88
N VAL A 43 5.10 -16.32 -6.03
CA VAL A 43 3.94 -17.22 -6.20
C VAL A 43 4.07 -18.46 -5.32
N GLY A 44 5.26 -19.06 -5.24
CA GLY A 44 5.52 -20.23 -4.40
C GLY A 44 5.36 -19.94 -2.90
N TYR A 45 5.86 -18.79 -2.43
CA TYR A 45 5.67 -18.33 -1.06
C TYR A 45 4.19 -18.08 -0.78
N ALA A 46 3.49 -17.33 -1.65
CA ALA A 46 2.06 -17.07 -1.50
C ALA A 46 1.24 -18.36 -1.47
N ALA A 47 1.54 -19.33 -2.33
CA ALA A 47 0.89 -20.64 -2.35
C ALA A 47 1.15 -21.41 -1.05
N THR A 48 2.39 -21.39 -0.54
CA THR A 48 2.73 -22.06 0.72
C THR A 48 2.01 -21.44 1.91
N VAL A 49 1.93 -20.11 1.98
CA VAL A 49 1.16 -19.39 2.99
C VAL A 49 -0.32 -19.74 2.89
N ALA A 50 -0.90 -19.76 1.68
CA ALA A 50 -2.28 -20.13 1.48
C ALA A 50 -2.56 -21.58 1.91
N LEU A 51 -1.68 -22.54 1.58
CA LEU A 51 -1.85 -23.94 1.98
C LEU A 51 -1.67 -24.12 3.49
N ARG A 52 -0.57 -23.64 4.07
CA ARG A 52 -0.26 -23.89 5.49
C ARG A 52 -1.05 -22.98 6.41
N ALA A 53 -0.92 -21.66 6.25
CA ALA A 53 -1.47 -20.72 7.21
C ALA A 53 -2.99 -20.56 7.08
N ILE A 54 -3.54 -20.71 5.87
CA ILE A 54 -4.98 -20.54 5.64
C ILE A 54 -5.68 -21.90 5.64
N LEU A 55 -5.38 -22.77 4.69
CA LEU A 55 -6.11 -24.04 4.55
C LEU A 55 -5.84 -24.99 5.73
N VAL A 56 -4.58 -25.25 6.10
CA VAL A 56 -4.32 -26.16 7.22
C VAL A 56 -4.67 -25.50 8.55
N THR A 57 -4.02 -24.39 8.92
CA THR A 57 -4.14 -23.82 10.26
C THR A 57 -5.49 -23.19 10.55
N ARG A 58 -6.13 -22.51 9.59
CA ARG A 58 -7.40 -21.81 9.84
C ARG A 58 -8.64 -22.60 9.44
N LEU A 59 -8.52 -23.59 8.55
CA LEU A 59 -9.67 -24.34 8.07
C LEU A 59 -9.66 -25.79 8.57
N PHE A 60 -8.67 -26.61 8.19
CA PHE A 60 -8.69 -28.04 8.51
C PHE A 60 -8.43 -28.34 9.98
N VAL A 61 -7.46 -27.70 10.62
CA VAL A 61 -7.13 -27.96 12.03
C VAL A 61 -8.31 -27.65 12.96
N PRO A 62 -8.98 -26.49 12.88
CA PRO A 62 -10.15 -26.21 13.73
C PRO A 62 -11.32 -27.14 13.43
N LEU A 63 -11.56 -27.44 12.14
CA LEU A 63 -12.67 -28.28 11.72
C LEU A 63 -12.49 -29.73 12.17
N LEU A 64 -11.27 -30.28 12.20
CA LEU A 64 -11.01 -31.66 12.65
C LEU A 64 -11.05 -31.81 14.17
N ASN A 65 -10.71 -30.76 14.92
CA ASN A 65 -10.65 -30.82 16.38
C ASN A 65 -12.00 -30.52 17.05
N GLU A 66 -12.77 -29.55 16.52
CA GLU A 66 -14.01 -29.09 17.17
C GLU A 66 -15.10 -28.78 16.12
N ILE A 67 -15.60 -29.83 15.44
CA ILE A 67 -16.63 -29.70 14.38
C ILE A 67 -17.86 -28.91 14.86
N GLU A 68 -18.32 -29.14 16.09
CA GLU A 68 -19.55 -28.53 16.59
C GLU A 68 -19.48 -27.00 16.69
N PHE A 69 -18.29 -26.45 16.97
CA PHE A 69 -18.10 -25.01 17.05
C PHE A 69 -17.69 -24.41 15.69
N TYR A 70 -16.90 -25.15 14.90
CA TYR A 70 -16.31 -24.65 13.65
C TYR A 70 -17.07 -25.06 12.38
N TRP A 71 -18.26 -25.66 12.47
CA TRP A 71 -19.07 -26.01 11.30
C TRP A 71 -19.31 -24.86 10.28
N PRO A 72 -19.39 -23.56 10.66
CA PRO A 72 -19.59 -22.50 9.67
C PRO A 72 -18.44 -22.35 8.69
N LEU A 73 -17.24 -22.85 9.00
CA LEU A 73 -16.07 -22.86 8.11
C LEU A 73 -16.24 -23.77 6.89
N ILE A 74 -17.24 -24.65 6.88
CA ILE A 74 -17.61 -25.43 5.70
C ILE A 74 -18.08 -24.52 4.57
N ILE A 75 -18.73 -23.39 4.89
CA ILE A 75 -19.22 -22.42 3.91
C ILE A 75 -18.06 -21.83 3.09
N PRO A 76 -17.03 -21.18 3.68
CA PRO A 76 -15.89 -20.69 2.92
C PRO A 76 -15.09 -21.81 2.23
N PHE A 77 -15.08 -23.04 2.76
CA PHE A 77 -14.46 -24.17 2.07
C PHE A 77 -15.19 -24.52 0.77
N ILE A 78 -16.52 -24.64 0.80
CA ILE A 78 -17.33 -24.89 -0.38
C ILE A 78 -17.17 -23.73 -1.38
N LEU A 79 -17.24 -22.48 -0.92
CA LEU A 79 -17.02 -21.31 -1.78
C LEU A 79 -15.62 -21.33 -2.42
N GLY A 80 -14.59 -21.73 -1.68
CA GLY A 80 -13.24 -21.93 -2.20
C GLY A 80 -13.18 -23.02 -3.27
N LEU A 81 -13.85 -24.16 -3.05
CA LEU A 81 -13.94 -25.23 -4.05
C LEU A 81 -14.68 -24.80 -5.31
N LEU A 82 -15.76 -24.03 -5.17
CA LEU A 82 -16.51 -23.47 -6.30
C LEU A 82 -15.65 -22.54 -7.16
N LEU A 83 -14.61 -21.92 -6.62
CA LEU A 83 -13.71 -21.07 -7.38
C LEU A 83 -12.95 -21.85 -8.47
N PHE A 84 -12.64 -23.13 -8.23
CA PHE A 84 -12.00 -23.99 -9.24
C PHE A 84 -12.88 -24.26 -10.46
N THR A 85 -14.21 -24.13 -10.34
CA THR A 85 -15.14 -24.31 -11.48
C THR A 85 -14.92 -23.28 -12.59
N LYS A 86 -14.28 -22.13 -12.29
CA LYS A 86 -13.90 -21.12 -13.28
C LYS A 86 -12.86 -21.58 -14.29
N TRP A 87 -12.17 -22.70 -14.06
CA TRP A 87 -11.27 -23.29 -15.04
C TRP A 87 -12.00 -23.66 -16.35
N ARG A 88 -13.31 -23.94 -16.30
CA ARG A 88 -14.12 -24.28 -17.47
C ARG A 88 -15.28 -23.30 -17.65
N ALA A 89 -15.40 -22.73 -18.84
CA ALA A 89 -16.43 -21.74 -19.19
C ALA A 89 -17.87 -22.24 -18.93
N ALA A 90 -18.15 -23.53 -19.11
CA ALA A 90 -19.48 -24.11 -18.92
C ALA A 90 -19.99 -24.06 -17.46
N TRP A 91 -19.11 -24.00 -16.46
CA TRP A 91 -19.47 -23.98 -15.04
C TRP A 91 -19.22 -22.60 -14.39
N ALA A 92 -18.87 -21.61 -15.21
CA ALA A 92 -18.43 -20.29 -14.75
C ALA A 92 -19.51 -19.54 -13.94
N SER A 93 -20.79 -19.81 -14.19
CA SER A 93 -21.91 -19.20 -13.46
C SER A 93 -21.90 -19.55 -11.96
N VAL A 94 -21.52 -20.79 -11.61
CA VAL A 94 -21.44 -21.22 -10.20
C VAL A 94 -20.25 -20.55 -9.50
N GLY A 95 -19.15 -20.35 -10.23
CA GLY A 95 -17.99 -19.58 -9.76
C GLY A 95 -18.24 -18.08 -9.57
N ASN A 96 -19.38 -17.53 -9.99
CA ASN A 96 -19.69 -16.12 -9.75
C ASN A 96 -20.10 -15.82 -8.31
N ILE A 97 -20.70 -16.79 -7.61
CA ILE A 97 -21.09 -16.65 -6.19
C ILE A 97 -19.87 -16.38 -5.29
N PRO A 98 -18.81 -17.22 -5.29
CA PRO A 98 -17.63 -16.95 -4.46
C PRO A 98 -16.92 -15.65 -4.85
N ILE A 99 -16.95 -15.26 -6.12
CA ILE A 99 -16.35 -13.99 -6.57
C ILE A 99 -17.16 -12.79 -6.11
N ALA A 100 -18.50 -12.84 -6.18
CA ALA A 100 -19.34 -11.79 -5.62
C ALA A 100 -19.10 -11.64 -4.10
N PHE A 101 -18.94 -12.75 -3.39
CA PHE A 101 -18.55 -12.74 -1.98
C PHE A 101 -17.18 -12.09 -1.76
N LEU A 102 -16.16 -12.47 -2.53
CA LEU A 102 -14.81 -11.88 -2.45
C LEU A 102 -14.82 -10.39 -2.74
N PHE A 103 -15.59 -9.93 -3.74
CA PHE A 103 -15.75 -8.50 -4.01
C PHE A 103 -16.48 -7.79 -2.87
N GLY A 104 -17.56 -8.36 -2.33
CA GLY A 104 -18.28 -7.78 -1.19
C GLY A 104 -17.38 -7.60 0.03
N VAL A 105 -16.65 -8.64 0.42
CA VAL A 105 -15.68 -8.59 1.53
C VAL A 105 -14.54 -7.63 1.21
N GLY A 106 -13.98 -7.69 0.00
CA GLY A 106 -12.89 -6.82 -0.44
C GLY A 106 -13.28 -5.33 -0.41
N SER A 107 -14.46 -4.99 -0.91
CA SER A 107 -15.01 -3.64 -0.86
C SER A 107 -15.29 -3.20 0.57
N ALA A 108 -15.87 -4.06 1.41
CA ALA A 108 -16.11 -3.75 2.82
C ALA A 108 -14.80 -3.48 3.58
N LEU A 109 -13.77 -4.30 3.37
CA LEU A 109 -12.44 -4.11 3.98
C LEU A 109 -11.73 -2.88 3.44
N ALA A 110 -11.85 -2.59 2.13
CA ALA A 110 -11.24 -1.40 1.54
C ALA A 110 -11.89 -0.11 2.06
N ILE A 111 -13.23 -0.05 2.07
CA ILE A 111 -13.98 1.11 2.57
C ILE A 111 -13.76 1.25 4.08
N GLY A 112 -13.92 0.16 4.83
CA GLY A 112 -13.72 0.14 6.28
C GLY A 112 -12.28 0.53 6.67
N GLY A 113 -11.28 -0.04 5.99
CA GLY A 113 -9.87 0.26 6.20
C GLY A 113 -9.49 1.68 5.79
N ALA A 114 -10.09 2.23 4.72
CA ALA A 114 -9.92 3.64 4.40
C ALA A 114 -10.56 4.54 5.48
N LEU A 115 -11.76 4.22 5.94
CA LEU A 115 -12.44 5.02 6.96
C LEU A 115 -11.67 5.01 8.29
N THR A 116 -11.37 3.83 8.83
CA THR A 116 -10.78 3.68 10.16
C THR A 116 -9.27 3.79 10.17
N GLY A 117 -8.61 3.40 9.07
CA GLY A 117 -7.16 3.42 8.95
C GLY A 117 -6.61 4.76 8.45
N THR A 118 -7.40 5.54 7.69
CA THR A 118 -6.93 6.83 7.16
C THR A 118 -7.80 8.00 7.59
N LEU A 119 -9.09 8.03 7.21
CA LEU A 119 -9.94 9.20 7.42
C LEU A 119 -10.11 9.55 8.89
N TRP A 120 -10.39 8.56 9.74
CA TRP A 120 -10.64 8.79 11.16
C TRP A 120 -9.41 9.31 11.92
N PRO A 121 -8.23 8.66 11.83
CA PRO A 121 -7.00 9.21 12.40
C PRO A 121 -6.65 10.60 11.85
N GLN A 122 -6.88 10.85 10.55
CA GLN A 122 -6.63 12.17 9.95
C GLN A 122 -7.55 13.24 10.54
N MET A 123 -8.84 12.95 10.73
CA MET A 123 -9.78 13.85 11.41
C MET A 123 -9.30 14.15 12.83
N GLN A 124 -8.90 13.13 13.60
CA GLN A 124 -8.36 13.32 14.94
C GLN A 124 -7.08 14.17 14.97
N ALA A 125 -6.17 13.95 14.03
CA ALA A 125 -4.94 14.72 13.89
C ALA A 125 -5.19 16.20 13.56
N THR A 126 -6.34 16.52 12.93
CA THR A 126 -6.74 17.91 12.64
C THR A 126 -7.47 18.60 13.79
N MET A 127 -7.91 17.86 14.83
CA MET A 127 -8.50 18.42 16.05
C MET A 127 -7.42 18.98 16.99
N VAL A 128 -6.66 19.96 16.50
CA VAL A 128 -5.57 20.59 17.26
C VAL A 128 -6.08 21.70 18.17
N SER A 129 -5.52 21.78 19.38
CA SER A 129 -5.79 22.89 20.30
C SER A 129 -4.96 24.12 19.91
N LEU A 130 -5.63 25.28 19.84
CA LEU A 130 -5.01 26.58 19.58
C LEU A 130 -4.75 27.36 20.87
N SER A 131 -4.70 26.67 22.03
CA SER A 131 -4.47 27.33 23.31
C SER A 131 -3.09 28.02 23.35
N PRO A 132 -3.02 29.30 23.78
CA PRO A 132 -1.75 30.03 23.93
C PRO A 132 -0.77 29.40 24.92
N SER A 133 -1.21 28.46 25.76
CA SER A 133 -0.42 27.82 26.81
C SER A 133 0.57 26.74 26.31
N LEU A 134 0.60 26.44 25.01
CA LEU A 134 1.32 25.31 24.41
C LEU A 134 2.69 25.67 23.78
N GLY A 135 3.11 26.94 23.88
CA GLY A 135 4.34 27.45 23.27
C GLY A 135 4.17 27.95 21.83
N LEU A 136 4.99 28.94 21.44
CA LEU A 136 4.87 29.63 20.13
C LEU A 136 5.08 28.69 18.94
N GLU A 137 6.02 27.75 19.02
CA GLU A 137 6.31 26.79 17.94
C GLU A 137 5.10 25.87 17.67
N THR A 138 4.49 25.35 18.72
CA THR A 138 3.29 24.48 18.62
C THR A 138 2.12 25.23 18.01
N ILE A 139 1.93 26.50 18.37
CA ILE A 139 0.85 27.34 17.83
C ILE A 139 1.06 27.59 16.33
N ILE A 140 2.30 27.91 15.91
CA ILE A 140 2.63 28.12 14.50
C ILE A 140 2.36 26.84 13.70
N ASN A 141 2.80 25.68 14.19
CA ASN A 141 2.56 24.40 13.53
C ASN A 141 1.07 24.06 13.45
N ASN A 142 0.31 24.26 14.53
CA ASN A 142 -1.13 24.00 14.56
C ASN A 142 -1.90 24.95 13.62
N LEU A 143 -1.51 26.23 13.56
CA LEU A 143 -2.07 27.19 12.62
C LEU A 143 -1.74 26.79 11.17
N LEU A 144 -0.50 26.43 10.87
CA LEU A 144 -0.09 25.98 9.55
C LEU A 144 -0.87 24.74 9.12
N LEU A 145 -1.08 23.78 10.04
CA LEU A 145 -1.89 22.59 9.81
C LEU A 145 -3.33 22.96 9.46
N VAL A 146 -3.98 23.82 10.26
CA VAL A 146 -5.38 24.23 10.01
C VAL A 146 -5.50 25.00 8.69
N ILE A 147 -4.61 25.96 8.46
CA ILE A 147 -4.58 26.79 7.25
C ILE A 147 -4.34 25.93 6.01
N GLY A 148 -3.33 25.05 6.07
CA GLY A 148 -2.97 24.13 5.00
C GLY A 148 -4.08 23.13 4.70
N THR A 149 -4.74 22.58 5.72
CA THR A 149 -5.85 21.62 5.56
C THR A 149 -7.06 22.28 4.92
N ILE A 150 -7.49 23.45 5.41
CA ILE A 150 -8.59 24.21 4.80
C ILE A 150 -8.21 24.65 3.38
N GLY A 151 -6.96 25.08 3.19
CA GLY A 151 -6.38 25.41 1.88
C GLY A 151 -6.50 24.27 0.89
N ALA A 152 -6.04 23.09 1.27
CA ALA A 152 -6.07 21.89 0.45
C ALA A 152 -7.52 21.53 0.08
N PHE A 153 -8.46 21.55 1.02
CA PHE A 153 -9.88 21.30 0.70
C PHE A 153 -10.46 22.34 -0.28
N LEU A 154 -10.15 23.63 -0.09
CA LEU A 154 -10.59 24.70 -0.99
C LEU A 154 -9.90 24.66 -2.37
N SER A 155 -8.74 24.00 -2.48
CA SER A 155 -8.07 23.78 -3.77
C SER A 155 -8.85 22.81 -4.68
N PHE A 156 -9.51 21.81 -4.09
CA PHE A 156 -10.24 20.75 -4.78
C PHE A 156 -11.73 21.06 -4.99
N ARG A 157 -12.10 22.34 -5.07
CA ARG A 157 -13.50 22.75 -5.26
C ARG A 157 -13.93 22.52 -6.73
N PHE A 158 -14.47 21.34 -7.04
CA PHE A 158 -14.88 20.94 -8.39
C PHE A 158 -16.26 21.46 -8.83
N ILE A 159 -17.08 22.01 -7.93
CA ILE A 159 -18.39 22.59 -8.25
C ILE A 159 -18.40 24.09 -7.90
N LEU A 160 -18.58 24.94 -8.90
CA LEU A 160 -18.89 26.36 -8.72
C LEU A 160 -20.42 26.54 -8.81
N PRO A 161 -21.12 26.84 -7.70
CA PRO A 161 -22.44 27.46 -7.80
C PRO A 161 -22.24 28.90 -8.25
N THR A 162 -22.64 29.23 -9.47
CA THR A 162 -22.83 30.63 -9.91
C THR A 162 -24.08 31.20 -9.24
N SER A 163 -24.03 31.42 -7.92
CA SER A 163 -25.13 32.06 -7.20
C SER A 163 -24.97 33.58 -7.26
N ASN A 164 -25.98 34.26 -7.82
CA ASN A 164 -25.98 35.70 -8.10
C ASN A 164 -26.20 36.58 -6.85
N ARG A 165 -26.01 36.06 -5.62
CA ARG A 165 -26.21 36.81 -4.37
C ARG A 165 -24.90 37.43 -3.89
N ALA A 166 -24.88 38.75 -3.66
CA ALA A 166 -23.72 39.53 -3.24
C ALA A 166 -22.89 38.96 -2.05
N PRO A 167 -23.47 38.45 -0.95
CA PRO A 167 -22.67 37.88 0.14
C PRO A 167 -21.97 36.57 -0.23
N LEU A 168 -22.54 35.79 -1.15
CA LEU A 168 -21.94 34.55 -1.63
C LEU A 168 -20.74 34.82 -2.55
N ARG A 169 -20.74 35.94 -3.28
CA ARG A 169 -19.61 36.38 -4.11
C ARG A 169 -18.36 36.74 -3.29
N ALA A 170 -18.51 37.42 -2.16
CA ALA A 170 -17.36 37.78 -1.32
C ALA A 170 -16.68 36.55 -0.71
N LEU A 171 -17.47 35.59 -0.24
CA LEU A 171 -16.98 34.29 0.25
C LEU A 171 -16.32 33.48 -0.87
N ASP A 172 -16.85 33.53 -2.09
CA ASP A 172 -16.24 32.88 -3.24
C ASP A 172 -14.89 33.49 -3.64
N VAL A 173 -14.73 34.81 -3.54
CA VAL A 173 -13.45 35.49 -3.82
C VAL A 173 -12.42 35.16 -2.73
N ALA A 174 -12.81 35.21 -1.46
CA ALA A 174 -11.94 34.82 -0.35
C ALA A 174 -11.50 33.34 -0.45
N ALA A 175 -12.44 32.44 -0.79
CA ALA A 175 -12.15 31.03 -1.01
C ALA A 175 -11.20 30.80 -2.20
N ARG A 176 -11.30 31.58 -3.29
CA ARG A 176 -10.35 31.51 -4.41
C ARG A 176 -8.95 31.96 -4.02
N GLY A 177 -8.84 33.01 -3.20
CA GLY A 177 -7.55 33.47 -2.67
C GLY A 177 -6.91 32.40 -1.77
N TRP A 178 -7.67 31.84 -0.84
CA TRP A 178 -7.19 30.79 0.06
C TRP A 178 -6.85 29.47 -0.66
N SER A 179 -7.60 29.15 -1.73
CA SER A 179 -7.35 28.02 -2.63
C SER A 179 -5.97 28.09 -3.30
N PHE A 180 -5.44 29.30 -3.56
CA PHE A 180 -4.06 29.46 -4.07
C PHE A 180 -3.02 28.95 -3.06
N ILE A 181 -3.16 29.30 -1.79
CA ILE A 181 -2.29 28.81 -0.70
C ILE A 181 -2.39 27.27 -0.62
N GLY A 182 -3.60 26.74 -0.71
CA GLY A 182 -3.85 25.29 -0.75
C GLY A 182 -3.13 24.56 -1.87
N ARG A 183 -3.10 25.13 -3.08
CA ARG A 183 -2.40 24.55 -4.23
C ARG A 183 -0.90 24.44 -3.99
N TRP A 184 -0.28 25.48 -3.45
CA TRP A 184 1.13 25.44 -3.06
C TRP A 184 1.40 24.39 -2.00
N PHE A 185 0.53 24.28 -0.99
CA PHE A 185 0.65 23.24 0.03
C PHE A 185 0.63 21.83 -0.58
N ILE A 186 -0.25 21.59 -1.54
CA ILE A 186 -0.32 20.32 -2.29
C ILE A 186 0.93 20.09 -3.13
N PHE A 187 1.45 21.11 -3.82
CA PHE A 187 2.71 21.00 -4.57
C PHE A 187 3.87 20.60 -3.66
N PHE A 188 3.99 21.21 -2.47
CA PHE A 188 5.01 20.82 -1.50
C PHE A 188 4.80 19.40 -0.98
N ALA A 189 3.57 18.99 -0.68
CA ALA A 189 3.26 17.64 -0.23
C ALA A 189 3.63 16.59 -1.30
N PHE A 190 3.23 16.78 -2.56
CA PHE A 190 3.62 15.89 -3.66
C PHE A 190 5.12 15.91 -3.91
N GLY A 191 5.76 17.09 -3.81
CA GLY A 191 7.21 17.23 -3.91
C GLY A 191 7.94 16.42 -2.83
N ALA A 192 7.46 16.46 -1.60
CA ALA A 192 8.01 15.68 -0.48
C ALA A 192 7.83 14.17 -0.69
N ILE A 193 6.64 13.71 -1.11
CA ILE A 193 6.39 12.28 -1.42
C ILE A 193 7.30 11.83 -2.57
N PHE A 194 7.43 12.63 -3.63
CA PHE A 194 8.33 12.31 -4.73
C PHE A 194 9.79 12.22 -4.28
N ALA A 195 10.26 13.20 -3.49
CA ALA A 195 11.61 13.21 -2.94
C ALA A 195 11.88 11.97 -2.06
N ASP A 196 10.93 11.59 -1.20
CA ASP A 196 11.03 10.39 -0.36
C ASP A 196 11.15 9.12 -1.22
N THR A 197 10.32 8.98 -2.26
CA THR A 197 10.43 7.83 -3.17
C THR A 197 11.74 7.82 -3.96
N ALA A 198 12.26 8.98 -4.37
CA ALA A 198 13.53 9.09 -5.07
C ALA A 198 14.70 8.71 -4.16
N VAL A 199 14.73 9.24 -2.94
CA VAL A 199 15.72 8.90 -1.91
C VAL A 199 15.65 7.41 -1.57
N SER A 200 14.45 6.85 -1.41
CA SER A 200 14.26 5.42 -1.16
C SER A 200 14.84 4.55 -2.29
N ARG A 201 14.59 4.90 -3.56
CA ARG A 201 15.15 4.17 -4.71
C ARG A 201 16.67 4.27 -4.77
N VAL A 202 17.25 5.45 -4.56
CA VAL A 202 18.71 5.65 -4.53
C VAL A 202 19.34 4.94 -3.34
N SER A 203 18.70 4.96 -2.17
CA SER A 203 19.16 4.26 -0.97
C SER A 203 19.20 2.75 -1.19
N ILE A 204 18.15 2.19 -1.81
CA ILE A 204 18.14 0.77 -2.20
C ILE A 204 19.29 0.48 -3.16
N LEU A 205 19.53 1.32 -4.17
CA LEU A 205 20.62 1.15 -5.12
C LEU A 205 22.00 1.13 -4.41
N VAL A 206 22.25 2.12 -3.56
CA VAL A 206 23.47 2.25 -2.77
C VAL A 206 23.65 1.03 -1.85
N SER A 207 22.58 0.57 -1.20
CA SER A 207 22.63 -0.63 -0.36
C SER A 207 23.05 -1.88 -1.14
N ARG A 208 22.62 -2.01 -2.40
CA ARG A 208 23.01 -3.13 -3.28
C ARG A 208 24.46 -3.05 -3.74
N PHE A 209 24.99 -1.84 -3.99
CA PHE A 209 26.42 -1.67 -4.24
C PHE A 209 27.27 -2.04 -3.03
N TYR A 210 26.94 -1.55 -1.83
CA TYR A 210 27.65 -1.92 -0.60
C TYR A 210 27.61 -3.41 -0.35
N TYR A 211 26.45 -4.05 -0.58
CA TYR A 211 26.31 -5.50 -0.45
C TYR A 211 27.28 -6.27 -1.35
N VAL A 212 27.41 -5.86 -2.61
CA VAL A 212 28.35 -6.49 -3.56
C VAL A 212 29.81 -6.23 -3.16
N LEU A 213 30.17 -5.00 -2.78
CA LEU A 213 31.53 -4.66 -2.35
C LEU A 213 31.94 -5.46 -1.11
N GLN A 214 31.06 -5.54 -0.12
CA GLN A 214 31.28 -6.31 1.10
C GLN A 214 31.46 -7.81 0.80
N ALA A 215 30.71 -8.35 -0.15
CA ALA A 215 30.87 -9.74 -0.59
C ALA A 215 32.24 -10.01 -1.22
N PHE A 216 32.83 -9.03 -1.92
CA PHE A 216 34.20 -9.11 -2.48
C PHE A 216 35.30 -8.73 -1.48
N GLY A 217 34.95 -8.42 -0.23
CA GLY A 217 35.92 -8.06 0.82
C GLY A 217 36.49 -6.64 0.69
N VAL A 218 35.91 -5.80 -0.18
CA VAL A 218 36.29 -4.40 -0.32
C VAL A 218 35.48 -3.59 0.69
N ARG A 219 36.18 -2.97 1.65
CA ARG A 219 35.58 -2.12 2.68
C ARG A 219 35.26 -0.73 2.15
#